data_AF-A0AA96CZU6-F1
#
_entry.id   AF-A0AA96CZU6-F1
#
_cell.length_a   1.000
_cell.length_b   1.000
_cell.length_c   1.000
_cell.angle_alpha   90.00
_cell.angle_beta   90.00
_cell.angle_gamma   90.00
#
_symmetry.space_group_name_H-M   'P 1'
#
loop_
_entity.id
_entity.type
_entity.pdbx_description
1 polymer ?
#
loop_
_entity_poly.entity_id
_entity_poly.type
_entity_poly.pdbx_seq_one_letter_code
_entity_poly.pdbx_strand_id
1 'polypeptide(L)'
;MYKKLPHLCLENHYQFITFRTYDSLDFYARTILEKDITIHKKEQELDIYLDNSKSGAYLYGEAIELLKDIIFEKNHIMYEIVIFAIMPNHVHLLIKQLDKIANIVKHIKGKSSFVLNKHLKKVVDFGI
;
A
#
# COMPACT_ATOMS: atom_id res chain seq x y z
N MET A 1 -17.60 17.82 -3.96
CA MET A 1 -16.51 16.83 -3.95
C MET A 1 -16.54 16.10 -2.62
N TYR A 2 -17.06 14.87 -2.57
CA TYR A 2 -17.09 14.09 -1.32
C TYR A 2 -15.66 13.79 -0.90
N LYS A 3 -15.17 14.46 0.16
CA LYS A 3 -13.76 14.39 0.60
C LYS A 3 -13.36 13.06 1.23
N LYS A 4 -14.31 12.15 1.48
CA LYS A 4 -14.07 10.85 2.10
C LYS A 4 -14.98 9.82 1.46
N LEU A 5 -14.39 8.79 0.86
CA LEU A 5 -15.12 7.59 0.49
C LEU A 5 -15.67 6.95 1.78
N PRO A 6 -16.86 6.34 1.77
CA PRO A 6 -17.35 5.60 2.92
C PRO A 6 -16.39 4.44 3.20
N HIS A 7 -15.84 4.38 4.40
CA HIS A 7 -14.96 3.30 4.84
C HIS A 7 -15.74 2.37 5.77
N LEU A 8 -15.80 1.09 5.44
CA LEU A 8 -16.32 0.07 6.33
C LEU A 8 -15.22 -0.33 7.33
N CYS A 9 -15.32 0.17 8.56
CA CYS A 9 -14.38 -0.14 9.64
C CYS A 9 -15.09 -1.00 10.69
N LEU A 10 -15.10 -2.32 10.48
CA LEU A 10 -15.68 -3.29 11.39
C LEU A 10 -14.60 -4.27 11.84
N GLU A 11 -14.48 -4.47 13.15
CA GLU A 11 -13.63 -5.52 13.70
C GLU A 11 -14.12 -6.91 13.29
N ASN A 12 -13.21 -7.87 13.26
CA ASN A 12 -13.42 -9.26 12.82
C ASN A 12 -13.86 -9.43 11.36
N HIS A 13 -13.73 -8.39 10.53
CA HIS A 13 -14.05 -8.45 9.10
C HIS A 13 -12.78 -8.44 8.26
N TYR A 14 -12.87 -9.03 7.08
CA TYR A 14 -11.79 -9.04 6.11
C TYR A 14 -11.67 -7.69 5.40
N GLN A 15 -10.43 -7.25 5.21
CA GLN A 15 -10.10 -6.01 4.51
C GLN A 15 -9.02 -6.31 3.48
N PHE A 16 -9.28 -5.89 2.24
CA PHE A 16 -8.29 -5.90 1.17
C PHE A 16 -7.66 -4.51 1.08
N ILE A 17 -6.34 -4.44 1.18
CA ILE A 17 -5.57 -3.20 1.27
C ILE A 17 -4.51 -3.20 0.18
N THR A 18 -4.53 -2.18 -0.66
CA THR A 18 -3.45 -1.91 -1.62
C THR A 18 -2.80 -0.58 -1.31
N PHE A 19 -1.48 -0.55 -1.22
CA PHE A 19 -0.71 0.70 -1.19
C PHE A 19 0.50 0.62 -2.12
N ARG A 20 0.98 1.80 -2.53
CA ARG A 20 2.05 1.94 -3.52
C ARG A 20 3.08 2.97 -3.11
N THR A 21 4.28 2.84 -3.65
CA THR A 21 5.34 3.84 -3.50
C THR A 21 4.91 5.15 -4.17
N TYR A 22 5.35 6.29 -3.64
CA TYR A 22 4.93 7.59 -4.17
C TYR A 22 5.36 7.79 -5.63
N ASP A 23 6.62 7.45 -5.93
CA ASP A 23 7.22 7.62 -7.26
C ASP A 23 6.65 6.67 -8.33
N SER A 24 5.76 5.75 -7.95
CA SER A 24 5.03 4.89 -8.92
C SER A 24 3.90 5.62 -9.65
N LEU A 25 3.47 6.78 -9.15
CA LEU A 25 2.41 7.61 -9.75
C LEU A 25 3.00 8.60 -10.77
N ASP A 26 3.59 8.07 -11.83
CA ASP A 26 4.04 8.86 -12.98
C ASP A 26 2.87 9.39 -13.83
N PHE A 27 3.21 10.09 -14.91
CA PHE A 27 2.23 10.71 -15.80
C PHE A 27 1.20 9.70 -16.32
N TYR A 28 1.63 8.51 -16.73
CA TYR A 28 0.75 7.48 -17.30
C TYR A 28 -0.19 6.90 -16.24
N ALA A 29 0.33 6.60 -15.05
CA ALA A 29 -0.49 6.16 -13.93
C ALA A 29 -1.59 7.19 -13.59
N ARG A 30 -1.28 8.49 -13.66
CA ARG A 30 -2.26 9.57 -13.44
C ARG A 30 -3.30 9.64 -14.55
N THR A 31 -2.89 9.50 -15.80
CA THR A 31 -3.82 9.45 -16.94
C THR A 31 -4.85 8.33 -16.78
N ILE A 32 -4.42 7.14 -16.33
CA ILE A 32 -5.33 6.00 -16.07
C ILE A 32 -6.36 6.36 -14.98
N LEU A 33 -5.92 6.99 -13.90
CA LEU A 33 -6.79 7.41 -12.79
C LEU A 33 -7.83 8.46 -13.22
N GLU A 34 -7.49 9.29 -14.21
CA GLU A 34 -8.35 10.37 -14.73
C GLU A 34 -9.36 9.90 -15.78
N LYS A 35 -9.19 8.71 -16.39
CA LYS A 35 -10.13 8.17 -17.41
C LYS A 35 -11.57 8.14 -16.90
N ASP A 36 -12.55 8.37 -17.76
CA ASP A 36 -13.97 8.22 -17.40
C ASP A 36 -14.44 6.77 -17.59
N ILE A 37 -13.95 5.88 -16.71
CA ILE A 37 -14.31 4.46 -16.67
C ILE A 37 -14.65 4.05 -15.23
N THR A 38 -15.29 2.89 -15.08
CA THR A 38 -15.61 2.31 -13.77
C THR A 38 -14.36 2.12 -12.91
N ILE A 39 -14.47 2.32 -11.59
CA ILE A 39 -13.36 2.20 -10.62
C ILE A 39 -12.62 0.86 -10.78
N HIS A 40 -13.35 -0.25 -10.88
CA HIS A 40 -12.75 -1.58 -11.06
C HIS A 40 -11.83 -1.68 -12.29
N LYS A 41 -12.24 -1.08 -13.42
CA LYS A 41 -11.41 -1.04 -14.63
C LYS A 41 -10.19 -0.15 -14.45
N LYS A 42 -10.31 0.98 -13.73
CA LYS A 42 -9.15 1.83 -13.41
C LYS A 42 -8.12 1.10 -12.58
N GLU A 43 -8.57 0.42 -11.52
CA GLU A 43 -7.70 -0.35 -10.63
C GLU A 43 -6.99 -1.47 -11.39
N GLN A 44 -7.73 -2.21 -12.24
CA GLN A 44 -7.15 -3.24 -13.10
C GLN A 44 -6.11 -2.69 -14.09
N GLU A 45 -6.44 -1.62 -14.82
CA GLU A 45 -5.49 -1.01 -15.77
C GLU A 45 -4.25 -0.46 -15.06
N LEU A 46 -4.44 0.12 -13.86
CA LEU A 46 -3.35 0.66 -13.07
C LEU A 46 -2.43 -0.44 -12.54
N ASP A 47 -2.97 -1.56 -12.07
CA ASP A 47 -2.15 -2.69 -11.60
C ASP A 47 -1.35 -3.30 -12.77
N ILE A 48 -1.98 -3.50 -13.95
CA ILE A 48 -1.28 -3.95 -15.16
C ILE A 48 -0.13 -3.00 -15.53
N TYR A 49 -0.35 -1.68 -15.43
CA TYR A 49 0.68 -0.70 -15.67
C TYR A 49 1.83 -0.80 -14.66
N LEU A 50 1.49 -0.87 -13.37
CA LEU A 50 2.47 -0.92 -12.29
C LEU A 50 3.33 -2.18 -12.32
N ASP A 51 2.77 -3.32 -12.71
CA ASP A 51 3.50 -4.58 -12.85
C ASP A 51 4.64 -4.49 -13.87
N ASN A 52 4.51 -3.62 -14.87
CA ASN A 52 5.50 -3.44 -15.94
C ASN A 52 6.38 -2.19 -15.73
N SER A 53 6.01 -1.29 -14.82
CA SER A 53 6.70 -0.02 -14.63
C SER A 53 7.88 -0.14 -13.67
N LYS A 54 9.01 0.49 -14.04
CA LYS A 54 10.18 0.67 -13.16
C LYS A 54 10.04 1.88 -12.23
N SER A 55 9.05 2.74 -12.46
CA SER A 55 8.78 3.92 -11.63
C SER A 55 8.43 3.47 -10.21
N GLY A 56 9.15 4.01 -9.22
CA GLY A 56 8.93 3.67 -7.82
C GLY A 56 9.29 2.22 -7.43
N ALA A 57 9.99 1.46 -8.27
CA ALA A 57 10.35 0.07 -8.00
C ALA A 57 11.47 -0.06 -6.95
N TYR A 58 11.13 0.16 -5.68
CA TYR A 58 12.08 0.17 -4.55
C TYR A 58 12.01 -1.06 -3.65
N LEU A 59 11.00 -1.91 -3.82
CA LEU A 59 10.76 -3.09 -2.99
C LEU A 59 11.48 -4.29 -3.60
N TYR A 60 12.80 -4.35 -3.40
CA TYR A 60 13.67 -5.44 -3.83
C TYR A 60 14.72 -5.77 -2.77
N GLY A 61 15.25 -6.99 -2.78
CA GLY A 61 16.29 -7.43 -1.85
C GLY A 61 15.87 -7.24 -0.39
N GLU A 62 16.73 -6.60 0.42
CA GLU A 62 16.50 -6.37 1.85
C GLU A 62 15.23 -5.54 2.13
N ALA A 63 14.80 -4.68 1.20
CA ALA A 63 13.56 -3.90 1.37
C ALA A 63 12.32 -4.80 1.46
N ILE A 64 12.31 -5.96 0.78
CA ILE A 64 11.21 -6.95 0.88
C ILE A 64 11.17 -7.54 2.28
N GLU A 65 12.33 -7.92 2.83
CA GLU A 65 12.45 -8.51 4.16
C GLU A 65 12.03 -7.52 5.25
N LEU A 66 12.50 -6.27 5.16
CA LEU A 66 12.09 -5.20 6.09
C LEU A 66 10.57 -4.96 6.08
N LEU A 67 9.97 -4.92 4.89
CA LEU A 67 8.52 -4.74 4.76
C LEU A 67 7.76 -5.96 5.30
N LYS A 68 8.22 -7.17 5.00
CA LYS A 68 7.66 -8.42 5.50
C LYS A 68 7.66 -8.43 7.04
N ASP A 69 8.78 -8.10 7.66
CA ASP A 69 8.90 -8.07 9.13
C ASP A 69 7.93 -7.07 9.77
N ILE A 70 7.76 -5.89 9.15
CA ILE A 70 6.78 -4.88 9.59
C ILE A 70 5.34 -5.39 9.47
N ILE A 71 5.02 -6.15 8.41
CA ILE A 71 3.71 -6.78 8.23
C ILE A 71 3.49 -7.87 9.31
N PHE A 72 4.51 -8.65 9.68
CA PHE A 72 4.35 -9.68 10.70
C PHE A 72 4.31 -9.15 12.14
N GLU A 73 4.90 -7.99 12.42
CA GLU A 73 5.06 -7.43 13.77
C GLU A 73 3.76 -7.32 14.59
N LYS A 74 2.63 -7.06 13.93
CA LYS A 74 1.33 -6.88 14.58
C LYS A 74 0.30 -7.95 14.20
N ASN A 75 0.76 -9.04 13.59
CA ASN A 75 -0.08 -10.19 13.34
C ASN A 75 -0.62 -10.77 14.67
N HIS A 76 -1.90 -11.12 14.68
CA HIS A 76 -2.70 -11.52 15.86
C HIS A 76 -2.83 -10.46 16.97
N ILE A 77 -2.37 -9.22 16.75
CA ILE A 77 -2.50 -8.10 17.70
C ILE A 77 -3.44 -7.03 17.13
N MET A 78 -3.14 -6.52 15.94
CA MET A 78 -3.96 -5.49 15.27
C MET A 78 -4.74 -6.07 14.08
N TYR A 79 -4.28 -7.19 13.54
CA TYR A 79 -4.88 -7.88 12.41
C TYR A 79 -4.39 -9.34 12.36
N GLU A 80 -5.13 -10.21 11.68
CA GLU A 80 -4.65 -11.53 11.27
C GLU A 80 -4.30 -11.48 9.78
N ILE A 81 -3.09 -11.88 9.42
CA ILE A 81 -2.66 -11.97 8.02
C ILE A 81 -3.31 -13.19 7.37
N VAL A 82 -4.02 -12.98 6.25
CA VAL A 82 -4.53 -14.09 5.42
C VAL A 82 -3.56 -14.37 4.27
N ILE A 83 -3.22 -13.33 3.51
CA ILE A 83 -2.27 -13.39 2.40
C ILE A 83 -1.74 -11.98 2.10
N PHE A 84 -0.54 -11.88 1.55
CA PHE A 84 -0.01 -10.64 1.00
C PHE A 84 0.87 -10.91 -0.24
N ALA A 85 1.00 -9.90 -1.08
CA ALA A 85 1.92 -9.87 -2.21
C ALA A 85 2.71 -8.55 -2.18
N ILE A 86 4.03 -8.65 -2.22
CA ILE A 86 4.94 -7.50 -2.31
C ILE A 86 5.44 -7.44 -3.75
N MET A 87 4.95 -6.47 -4.51
CA MET A 87 5.41 -6.16 -5.86
C MET A 87 6.51 -5.08 -5.78
N PRO A 88 7.32 -4.85 -6.83
CA PRO A 88 8.44 -3.92 -6.76
C PRO A 88 8.07 -2.48 -6.35
N ASN A 89 6.86 -2.02 -6.66
CA ASN A 89 6.41 -0.64 -6.41
C ASN A 89 5.08 -0.55 -5.64
N HIS A 90 4.42 -1.67 -5.32
CA HIS A 90 3.15 -1.70 -4.62
C HIS A 90 2.95 -3.01 -3.84
N VAL A 91 1.97 -3.03 -2.94
CA VAL A 91 1.73 -4.13 -2.00
C VAL A 91 0.23 -4.36 -1.91
N HIS A 92 -0.16 -5.63 -1.93
CA HIS A 92 -1.53 -6.08 -1.69
C HIS A 92 -1.57 -6.91 -0.41
N LEU A 93 -2.54 -6.66 0.45
CA LEU A 93 -2.78 -7.44 1.66
C LEU A 93 -4.25 -7.80 1.78
N LEU A 94 -4.52 -9.05 2.17
CA LEU A 94 -5.79 -9.47 2.73
C LEU A 94 -5.56 -9.79 4.20
N ILE A 95 -6.29 -9.08 5.07
CA ILE A 95 -6.21 -9.25 6.50
C ILE A 95 -7.60 -9.40 7.09
N LYS A 96 -7.70 -10.05 8.26
CA LYS A 96 -8.84 -9.90 9.15
C LYS A 96 -8.53 -8.79 10.16
N GLN A 97 -9.37 -7.78 10.20
CA GLN A 97 -9.20 -6.60 11.04
C GLN A 97 -9.44 -6.93 12.53
N LEU A 98 -8.49 -6.63 13.43
CA LEU A 98 -8.68 -6.72 14.89
C LEU A 98 -8.63 -5.36 15.60
N ASP A 99 -8.16 -4.31 14.92
CA ASP A 99 -8.15 -2.91 15.36
C ASP A 99 -8.68 -2.01 14.23
N LYS A 100 -8.93 -0.73 14.49
CA LYS A 100 -9.36 0.24 13.48
C LYS A 100 -8.44 0.23 12.26
N ILE A 101 -9.02 0.16 11.06
CA ILE A 101 -8.27 0.14 9.79
C ILE A 101 -7.26 1.29 9.67
N ALA A 102 -7.58 2.47 10.22
CA ALA A 102 -6.69 3.62 10.25
C ALA A 102 -5.40 3.35 11.04
N ASN A 103 -5.49 2.65 12.17
CA ASN A 103 -4.33 2.27 12.98
C ASN A 103 -3.49 1.21 12.25
N ILE A 104 -4.14 0.22 11.64
CA ILE A 104 -3.48 -0.83 10.87
C ILE A 104 -2.69 -0.24 9.71
N VAL A 105 -3.33 0.60 8.88
CA VAL A 105 -2.68 1.26 7.74
C VAL A 105 -1.57 2.19 8.23
N LYS A 106 -1.78 2.96 9.30
CA LYS A 106 -0.74 3.82 9.89
C LYS A 106 0.47 2.99 10.33
N HIS A 107 0.25 1.83 10.94
CA HIS A 107 1.33 0.93 11.33
C HIS A 107 2.04 0.38 10.10
N ILE A 108 1.35 -0.36 9.23
CA ILE A 108 1.98 -1.03 8.07
C ILE A 108 2.61 -0.01 7.12
N LYS A 109 1.83 0.91 6.55
CA LYS A 109 2.29 1.88 5.55
C LYS A 109 3.17 2.96 6.15
N GLY A 110 2.80 3.49 7.32
CA GLY A 110 3.56 4.57 7.97
C GLY A 110 4.93 4.10 8.46
N LYS A 111 4.98 2.97 9.17
CA LYS A 111 6.25 2.41 9.67
C LYS A 111 7.13 1.95 8.52
N SER A 112 6.58 1.25 7.52
CA SER A 112 7.35 0.83 6.35
C SER A 112 7.94 2.02 5.59
N SER A 113 7.17 3.09 5.36
CA SER A 113 7.70 4.31 4.73
C SER A 113 8.90 4.87 5.49
N PHE A 114 8.80 5.01 6.82
CA PHE A 114 9.90 5.51 7.64
C PHE A 114 11.15 4.61 7.58
N VAL A 115 10.98 3.31 7.79
CA VAL A 115 12.09 2.33 7.82
C VAL A 115 12.74 2.20 6.44
N LEU A 116 11.93 2.05 5.39
CA LEU A 116 12.42 1.88 4.02
C LEU A 116 13.11 3.14 3.50
N ASN A 117 12.60 4.34 3.78
CA ASN A 117 13.29 5.55 3.37
C ASN A 117 14.68 5.68 4.03
N LYS A 118 14.79 5.30 5.31
CA LYS A 118 16.09 5.26 6.00
C LYS A 118 17.03 4.22 5.37
N HIS A 119 16.53 3.02 5.08
CA HIS A 119 17.29 1.95 4.44
C HIS A 119 17.78 2.35 3.03
N LEU A 120 16.90 2.96 2.22
CA LEU A 120 17.18 3.42 0.86
C LEU A 120 17.94 4.75 0.81
N LYS A 121 18.30 5.34 1.96
CA LYS A 121 18.95 6.65 2.09
C LYS A 121 18.19 7.78 1.38
N LYS A 122 16.86 7.68 1.30
CA LYS A 122 16.01 8.74 0.77
C LYS A 122 15.83 9.84 1.81
N VAL A 123 15.93 11.11 1.39
CA VAL A 123 15.49 12.25 2.21
C VAL A 123 13.98 12.15 2.34
N VAL A 124 13.48 11.98 3.56
CA VAL A 124 12.04 11.97 3.82
C VAL A 124 11.55 13.40 3.82
N ASP A 125 10.94 13.83 2.73
CA ASP A 125 10.21 15.10 2.72
C ASP A 125 8.83 14.86 3.34
N PHE A 126 8.72 15.14 4.63
CA PHE A 126 7.42 15.22 5.28
C PHE A 126 6.82 16.54 4.81
N GLY A 127 6.11 16.52 3.68
CA GLY A 127 5.34 17.67 3.23
C GLY A 127 4.36 18.11 4.32
N ILE A 128 4.75 19.15 5.06
CA ILE A 128 3.90 19.94 5.96
C ILE A 128 3.35 21.10 5.14
#